data_AF-A0A2N0NCV7-F1
#
_entry.id   AF-A0A2N0NCV7-F1
#
_cell.length_a   1.000
_cell.length_b   1.000
_cell.length_c   1.000
_cell.angle_alpha   90.00
_cell.angle_beta   90.00
_cell.angle_gamma   90.00
#
_symmetry.space_group_name_H-M   'P 1'
#
loop_
_entity.id
_entity.type
_entity.pdbx_description
1 polymer ?
#
loop_
_entity_poly.entity_id
_entity_poly.type
_entity_poly.pdbx_seq_one_letter_code
_entity_poly.pdbx_strand_id
1 'polypeptide(L)'
;MANTVNAHQKILEDLYQIFPIEVAPIMPPYDEDATMDSKFETLKEAIRHSKRLGDRRLHLVNAFFLGQFLEKRKTKPRRISRSGHEVYGDFQRG
;
A
#
# COMPACT_ATOMS: atom_id res chain seq x y z
N MET A 1 9.20 45.31 -9.19
CA MET A 1 9.11 43.92 -9.69
C MET A 1 7.87 43.31 -9.07
N ALA A 2 6.82 43.06 -9.85
CA ALA A 2 5.55 42.58 -9.32
C ALA A 2 5.68 41.10 -8.95
N ASN A 3 5.70 40.80 -7.65
CA ASN A 3 5.52 39.44 -7.15
C ASN A 3 4.10 39.00 -7.53
N THR A 4 3.96 38.32 -8.66
CA THR A 4 2.78 37.53 -8.97
C THR A 4 2.79 36.32 -8.04
N VAL A 5 2.44 36.55 -6.77
CA VAL A 5 2.09 35.46 -5.86
C VAL A 5 0.95 34.73 -6.54
N ASN A 6 1.23 33.50 -6.96
CA ASN A 6 0.31 32.70 -7.75
C ASN A 6 -1.00 32.62 -6.97
N ALA A 7 -2.12 33.02 -7.58
CA ALA A 7 -3.43 33.04 -6.91
C ALA A 7 -3.73 31.68 -6.26
N HIS A 8 -3.23 30.59 -6.84
CA HIS A 8 -3.25 29.24 -6.28
C HIS A 8 -2.55 29.13 -4.91
N GLN A 9 -1.36 29.73 -4.74
CA GLN A 9 -0.63 29.72 -3.47
C GLN A 9 -1.38 30.47 -2.39
N LYS A 10 -1.96 31.64 -2.69
CA LYS A 10 -2.79 32.39 -1.74
C LYS A 10 -4.03 31.61 -1.32
N ILE A 11 -4.72 30.98 -2.27
CA ILE A 11 -5.90 30.15 -1.97
C ILE A 11 -5.51 28.97 -1.08
N LEU A 12 -4.36 28.33 -1.33
CA LEU A 12 -3.87 27.25 -0.47
C LEU A 12 -3.53 27.73 0.94
N GLU A 13 -2.81 28.85 1.06
CA GLU A 13 -2.47 29.45 2.36
C GLU A 13 -3.72 29.81 3.16
N ASP A 14 -4.69 30.47 2.54
CA ASP A 14 -5.98 30.80 3.17
C ASP A 14 -6.72 29.53 3.60
N LEU A 15 -6.75 28.49 2.75
CA LEU A 15 -7.37 27.21 3.09
C LEU A 15 -6.67 26.53 4.28
N TYR A 16 -5.34 26.56 4.35
CA TYR A 16 -4.57 26.00 5.48
C TYR A 16 -4.76 26.79 6.78
N GLN A 17 -5.01 28.10 6.69
CA GLN A 17 -5.31 28.94 7.86
C GLN A 17 -6.74 28.74 8.37
N ILE A 18 -7.72 28.65 7.46
CA ILE A 18 -9.14 28.49 7.81
C ILE A 18 -9.44 27.07 8.26
N PHE A 19 -8.81 26.10 7.59
CA PHE A 19 -8.86 24.70 7.94
C PHE A 19 -7.43 24.25 8.24
N PRO A 20 -6.98 24.27 9.50
CA PRO A 20 -5.78 23.54 9.87
C PRO A 20 -6.09 22.07 9.60
N ILE A 21 -5.77 21.61 8.39
CA ILE A 21 -5.88 20.21 8.01
C ILE A 21 -4.80 19.52 8.82
N GLU A 22 -5.16 19.05 10.01
CA GLU A 22 -4.38 18.06 10.72
C GLU A 22 -4.36 16.82 9.84
N VAL A 23 -3.30 16.69 9.04
CA VAL A 23 -2.99 15.46 8.32
C VAL A 23 -2.57 14.45 9.39
N ALA A 24 -3.57 13.83 10.02
CA ALA A 24 -3.33 12.73 10.92
C ALA A 24 -2.58 11.65 10.13
N PRO A 25 -1.44 11.15 10.65
CA PRO A 25 -0.72 10.06 10.00
C PRO A 25 -1.67 8.90 9.75
N ILE A 26 -1.72 8.42 8.51
CA ILE A 26 -2.53 7.27 8.16
C ILE A 26 -1.87 6.06 8.83
N MET A 27 -2.54 5.49 9.84
CA MET A 27 -2.04 4.34 10.59
C MET A 27 -2.46 3.01 9.95
N PRO A 28 -1.56 2.03 9.87
CA PRO A 28 -1.91 0.70 9.38
C PRO A 28 -2.94 0.04 10.32
N PRO A 29 -3.88 -0.75 9.78
CA PRO A 29 -4.87 -1.46 10.59
C PRO A 29 -4.30 -2.70 11.29
N TYR A 30 -3.01 -2.99 11.10
CA TYR A 30 -2.31 -4.16 11.64
C TYR A 30 -1.03 -3.72 12.35
N ASP A 31 -0.59 -4.56 13.29
CA ASP A 31 0.71 -4.43 13.93
C ASP A 31 1.84 -4.66 12.92
N GLU A 32 2.82 -3.77 12.89
CA GLU A 32 3.99 -3.87 12.03
C GLU A 32 4.93 -5.03 12.42
N ASP A 33 4.86 -5.51 13.66
CA ASP A 33 5.65 -6.66 14.12
C ASP A 33 4.97 -8.01 13.85
N ALA A 34 3.69 -8.00 13.44
CA ALA A 34 2.95 -9.21 13.14
C ALA A 34 3.48 -9.95 11.90
N THR A 35 3.21 -11.27 11.86
CA THR A 35 3.53 -12.11 10.70
C THR A 35 2.76 -11.65 9.45
N MET A 36 3.29 -11.97 8.27
CA MET A 36 2.69 -11.55 7.00
C MET A 36 1.25 -12.07 6.85
N ASP A 37 0.99 -13.31 7.28
CA ASP A 37 -0.35 -13.91 7.22
C ASP A 37 -1.30 -13.23 8.20
N SER A 38 -0.84 -12.92 9.42
CA SER A 38 -1.63 -12.19 10.42
C SER A 38 -2.00 -10.78 9.94
N LYS A 39 -1.05 -10.07 9.30
CA LYS A 39 -1.30 -8.77 8.66
C LYS A 39 -2.35 -8.87 7.54
N PHE A 40 -2.30 -9.94 6.75
CA PHE A 40 -3.28 -10.17 5.68
C PHE A 40 -4.69 -10.42 6.22
N GLU A 41 -4.82 -11.27 7.25
CA GLU A 41 -6.11 -11.52 7.90
C GLU A 41 -6.70 -10.23 8.48
N THR A 42 -5.85 -9.46 9.18
CA THR A 42 -6.25 -8.18 9.78
C THR A 42 -6.70 -7.19 8.71
N LEU A 43 -5.99 -7.07 7.59
CA LEU A 43 -6.38 -6.24 6.44
C LEU A 43 -7.73 -6.66 5.84
N LYS A 44 -7.95 -7.96 5.66
CA LYS A 44 -9.21 -8.48 5.11
C LYS A 44 -10.38 -8.12 6.01
N GLU A 45 -10.24 -8.32 7.32
CA GLU A 45 -11.27 -7.96 8.29
C GLU A 45 -11.50 -6.44 8.33
N ALA A 46 -10.44 -5.64 8.31
CA ALA A 46 -10.56 -4.17 8.28
C ALA A 46 -11.32 -3.68 7.04
N ILE A 47 -11.10 -4.25 5.86
CA ILE A 47 -11.83 -3.91 4.63
C ILE A 47 -13.30 -4.32 4.72
N ARG A 48 -13.59 -5.51 5.26
CA ARG A 48 -14.97 -5.98 5.47
C ARG A 48 -15.70 -5.09 6.45
N HIS A 49 -15.04 -4.74 7.54
CA HIS A 49 -15.58 -3.89 8.59
C HIS A 49 -15.90 -2.48 8.07
N SER A 50 -14.96 -1.83 7.37
CA SER A 50 -15.18 -0.49 6.81
C SER A 50 -16.31 -0.48 5.77
N LYS A 51 -16.43 -1.53 4.97
CA LYS A 51 -17.55 -1.68 4.02
C LYS A 51 -18.90 -1.82 4.72
N ARG A 52 -18.97 -2.59 5.82
CA ARG A 52 -20.20 -2.75 6.62
C ARG A 52 -20.60 -1.45 7.33
N LEU A 53 -19.62 -0.70 7.82
CA LEU A 53 -19.84 0.60 8.45
C LEU A 53 -20.27 1.70 7.47
N GLY A 54 -20.06 1.50 6.17
CA GLY A 54 -20.27 2.54 5.16
C GLY A 54 -19.24 3.68 5.22
N ASP A 55 -18.16 3.52 5.99
CA ASP A 55 -17.10 4.51 6.10
C ASP A 55 -16.15 4.42 4.89
N ARG A 56 -16.42 5.28 3.90
CA ARG A 56 -15.63 5.38 2.67
C ARG A 56 -14.18 5.77 2.94
N ARG A 57 -13.91 6.64 3.92
CA ARG A 57 -12.55 7.10 4.22
C ARG A 57 -11.73 5.94 4.77
N LEU A 58 -12.27 5.25 5.77
CA LEU A 58 -11.64 4.07 6.35
C LEU A 58 -11.44 2.95 5.30
N HIS A 59 -12.41 2.78 4.40
CA HIS A 59 -12.27 1.83 3.30
C HIS A 59 -11.11 2.13 2.36
N LEU A 60 -10.92 3.41 2.00
CA LEU A 60 -9.80 3.84 1.16
C LEU A 60 -8.46 3.68 1.88
N VAL A 61 -8.39 4.02 3.17
CA VAL A 61 -7.20 3.80 4.00
C VAL A 61 -6.82 2.32 4.02
N ASN A 62 -7.79 1.43 4.25
CA ASN A 62 -7.53 -0.01 4.26
C ASN A 62 -7.10 -0.54 2.87
N ALA A 63 -7.69 -0.01 1.80
CA ALA A 63 -7.32 -0.37 0.42
C ALA A 63 -5.89 0.08 0.07
N PHE A 64 -5.46 1.25 0.55
CA PHE A 64 -4.09 1.74 0.39
C PHE A 64 -3.07 0.77 1.00
N PHE A 65 -3.29 0.35 2.25
CA PHE A 65 -2.38 -0.60 2.89
C PHE A 65 -2.43 -1.99 2.28
N LEU A 66 -3.57 -2.42 1.73
CA LEU A 66 -3.64 -3.65 0.95
C LEU A 66 -2.75 -3.56 -0.31
N GLY A 67 -2.76 -2.42 -1.01
CA GLY A 67 -1.88 -2.17 -2.15
C GLY A 67 -0.41 -2.32 -1.77
N GLN A 68 0.03 -1.63 -0.70
CA GLN A 68 1.41 -1.75 -0.20
C GLN A 68 1.77 -3.19 0.21
N PHE A 69 0.85 -3.89 0.86
CA PHE A 69 1.06 -5.28 1.28
C PHE A 69 1.30 -6.21 0.08
N LEU A 70 0.50 -6.04 -0.99
CA LEU A 70 0.63 -6.83 -2.22
C LEU A 70 1.93 -6.51 -2.97
N GLU A 71 2.34 -5.24 -3.00
CA GLU A 71 3.61 -4.83 -3.61
C GLU A 71 4.82 -5.44 -2.90
N LYS A 72 4.83 -5.44 -1.56
CA LYS A 72 5.86 -6.12 -0.74
C LYS A 72 5.95 -7.63 -1.00
N ARG A 73 4.88 -8.28 -1.47
CA ARG A 73 4.91 -9.70 -1.87
C ARG A 73 5.50 -9.92 -3.27
N LYS A 74 5.34 -8.97 -4.18
CA LYS A 74 5.90 -9.05 -5.54
C LYS A 74 7.42 -8.88 -5.56
N THR A 75 7.97 -8.08 -4.65
CA THR A 75 9.41 -7.78 -4.57
C THR A 75 10.23 -8.85 -3.86
N LYS A 76 9.61 -9.84 -3.20
CA LYS A 76 10.30 -11.05 -2.77
C LYS A 76 10.32 -12.01 -3.95
N PRO A 77 11.45 -12.17 -4.69
CA PRO A 77 11.50 -13.19 -5.72
C PRO A 77 11.19 -14.53 -5.07
N ARG A 78 10.16 -15.20 -5.59
CA ARG A 78 9.88 -16.60 -5.30
C ARG A 78 11.21 -17.31 -5.53
N ARG A 79 11.92 -17.73 -4.47
CA ARG A 79 13.12 -18.56 -4.60
C ARG A 79 12.62 -19.83 -5.27
N ILE A 80 12.77 -19.88 -6.59
CA ILE A 80 12.59 -21.12 -7.34
C ILE A 80 13.72 -21.98 -6.80
N SER A 81 13.38 -22.89 -5.89
CA SER A 81 14.25 -23.97 -5.49
C SER A 81 14.61 -24.72 -6.76
N ARG A 82 15.78 -24.43 -7.31
CA ARG A 82 16.42 -25.25 -8.33
C ARG A 82 16.85 -26.55 -7.65
N SER A 83 15.88 -27.46 -7.48
CA SER A 83 16.12 -28.87 -7.17
C SER A 83 15.41 -29.76 -8.18
N GLY A 84 15.36 -29.32 -9.44
CA GLY A 84 15.10 -30.16 -10.61
C GLY A 84 16.41 -30.33 -11.36
N HIS A 85 17.28 -31.18 -10.84
CA HIS A 85 18.24 -31.91 -11.66
C HIS A 85 17.42 -32.86 -12.54
N GLU A 86 17.88 -33.14 -13.77
CA GLU A 86 17.23 -33.98 -14.81
C GLU A 86 16.14 -33.23 -15.59
N VAL A 87 16.09 -33.16 -16.93
CA VAL A 87 16.72 -33.86 -18.05
C VAL A 87 16.75 -32.85 -19.21
N TYR A 88 17.92 -32.42 -19.70
CA TYR A 88 18.06 -31.85 -21.05
C TYR A 88 19.54 -31.90 -21.41
N GLY A 89 19.98 -33.07 -21.85
CA GLY A 89 21.37 -33.30 -22.19
C GLY A 89 21.56 -34.53 -23.06
N ASP A 90 20.64 -34.85 -23.96
CA ASP A 90 20.82 -35.92 -24.95
C ASP A 90 20.11 -35.57 -26.26
N PHE A 91 20.63 -34.57 -26.97
CA PHE A 91 20.37 -34.39 -28.40
C PHE A 91 21.55 -33.69 -29.07
N GLN A 92 22.78 -34.16 -28.86
CA GLN A 92 23.90 -33.98 -29.81
C GLN A 92 25.03 -34.98 -29.51
N ARG A 93 24.92 -36.19 -30.06
CA ARG A 93 26.04 -36.98 -30.66
C ARG A 93 25.56 -38.37 -31.07
N GLY A 94 25.72 -38.69 -32.36
CA GLY A 94 25.40 -39.98 -32.97
C GLY A 94 24.90 -39.79 -34.37
#